data_AF-X1JW18-F1
#
_entry.id   AF-X1JW18-F1
#
_cell.length_a   1.000
_cell.length_b   1.000
_cell.length_c   1.000
_cell.angle_alpha   90.00
_cell.angle_beta   90.00
_cell.angle_gamma   90.00
#
_symmetry.space_group_name_H-M   'P 1'
#
loop_
_entity.id
_entity.type
_entity.pdbx_description
1 polymer ?
#
loop_
_entity_poly.entity_id
_entity_poly.type
_entity_poly.pdbx_seq_one_letter_code
_entity_poly.pdbx_strand_id
1 'polypeptide(L)'
;GDGYASQAASGGAGGSGGIGLLFNPNNGGSNATFIFNGAIAGGHGGGAGAYGLGGGGGIGLSIATSASGSTQFTINGAVTGGTGGTAGANDYGGSGGTGLSVLNTAAKEQLTININGAVTGGDAGPVAVNGHLAGGGVGLVGKNVTVVMGAGGSISGGFGASGQANAIEFISGSFNALLFTGATSQLHGGISVNNVSTPSTLTLVTDVNTVVDNVISGNGSIGKMGAGTITLTEANSYTSGTFI
;
A
#
# COMPACT_ATOMS: atom_id res chain seq x y z
N GLY A 1 -50.62 -5.50 21.41
CA GLY A 1 -50.31 -5.60 19.99
C GLY A 1 -49.27 -4.56 19.74
N ASP A 2 -48.03 -4.93 20.04
CA ASP A 2 -46.96 -3.96 20.17
C ASP A 2 -46.51 -3.57 18.77
N GLY A 3 -46.72 -2.29 18.45
CA GLY A 3 -46.46 -1.73 17.14
C GLY A 3 -44.99 -1.89 16.81
N TYR A 4 -44.72 -2.57 15.70
CA TYR A 4 -43.43 -2.44 15.01
C TYR A 4 -43.28 -0.97 14.61
N ALA A 5 -42.58 -0.20 15.44
CA ALA A 5 -42.09 1.10 15.05
C ALA A 5 -41.26 0.89 13.77
N SER A 6 -41.74 1.48 12.67
CA SER A 6 -41.09 1.42 11.37
C SER A 6 -39.61 1.78 11.54
N GLN A 7 -38.73 0.84 11.23
CA GLN A 7 -37.29 1.11 11.15
C GLN A 7 -37.11 2.29 10.18
N ALA A 8 -36.38 3.32 10.61
CA ALA A 8 -36.10 4.48 9.77
C ALA A 8 -35.47 4.00 8.45
N ALA A 9 -35.91 4.56 7.32
CA ALA A 9 -35.40 4.19 6.00
C ALA A 9 -33.86 4.29 5.99
N SER A 10 -33.19 3.24 5.52
CA SER A 10 -31.74 3.25 5.40
C SER A 10 -31.29 4.29 4.39
N GLY A 11 -30.31 5.09 4.77
CA GLY A 11 -29.62 6.03 3.90
C GLY A 11 -28.76 5.30 2.88
N GLY A 12 -28.50 5.95 1.75
CA GLY A 12 -27.63 5.39 0.72
C GLY A 12 -26.18 5.23 1.20
N ALA A 13 -25.48 4.25 0.65
CA ALA A 13 -24.04 4.07 0.84
C ALA A 13 -23.26 5.21 0.17
N GLY A 14 -22.09 5.52 0.74
CA GLY A 14 -21.15 6.47 0.16
C GLY A 14 -20.47 5.92 -1.10
N GLY A 15 -20.23 6.79 -2.08
CA GLY A 15 -19.51 6.42 -3.32
C GLY A 15 -18.02 6.18 -3.08
N SER A 16 -17.39 5.32 -3.88
CA SER A 16 -15.94 5.08 -3.78
C SER A 16 -15.11 6.22 -4.38
N GLY A 17 -13.94 6.45 -3.80
CA GLY A 17 -12.93 7.37 -4.31
C GLY A 17 -12.24 6.87 -5.58
N GLY A 18 -11.93 7.80 -6.49
CA GLY A 18 -11.25 7.51 -7.75
C GLY A 18 -9.72 7.39 -7.64
N ILE A 19 -9.09 6.96 -8.73
CA ILE A 19 -7.62 6.95 -8.84
C ILE A 19 -7.14 8.38 -9.14
N GLY A 20 -6.12 8.85 -8.41
CA GLY A 20 -5.53 10.17 -8.63
C GLY A 20 -4.83 10.25 -9.98
N LEU A 21 -3.87 9.37 -10.22
CA LEU A 21 -3.22 9.18 -11.52
C LEU A 21 -3.09 7.70 -11.86
N LEU A 22 -3.43 7.36 -13.10
CA LEU A 22 -3.25 6.04 -13.69
C LEU A 22 -2.17 6.10 -14.77
N PHE A 23 -1.17 5.24 -14.66
CA PHE A 23 -0.04 5.18 -15.57
C PHE A 23 0.22 3.76 -16.06
N ASN A 24 0.15 3.58 -17.38
CA ASN A 24 0.32 2.29 -18.05
C ASN A 24 1.37 2.40 -19.15
N PRO A 25 2.67 2.41 -18.82
CA PRO A 25 3.70 2.55 -19.83
C PRO A 25 3.73 1.30 -20.72
N ASN A 26 3.77 1.51 -22.02
CA ASN A 26 4.12 0.49 -22.99
C ASN A 26 5.39 0.92 -23.72
N ASN A 27 6.54 0.57 -23.16
CA ASN A 27 7.83 1.00 -23.68
C ASN A 27 8.35 0.12 -24.83
N GLY A 28 7.55 -0.84 -25.33
CA GLY A 28 7.92 -1.69 -26.45
C GLY A 28 9.23 -2.47 -26.26
N GLY A 29 9.59 -2.77 -25.01
CA GLY A 29 10.85 -3.42 -24.63
C GLY A 29 12.05 -2.48 -24.45
N SER A 30 11.88 -1.17 -24.62
CA SER A 30 12.92 -0.18 -24.35
C SER A 30 12.96 0.20 -22.86
N ASN A 31 14.13 0.69 -22.42
CA ASN A 31 14.26 1.28 -21.10
C ASN A 31 13.50 2.61 -21.03
N ALA A 32 12.84 2.88 -19.92
CA ALA A 32 12.17 4.15 -19.70
C ALA A 32 12.34 4.65 -18.27
N THR A 33 12.34 5.97 -18.12
CA THR A 33 12.40 6.64 -16.83
C THR A 33 11.30 7.67 -16.73
N PHE A 34 10.56 7.62 -15.63
CA PHE A 34 9.48 8.55 -15.33
C PHE A 34 9.72 9.20 -13.97
N ILE A 35 9.42 10.49 -13.84
CA ILE A 35 9.69 11.27 -12.63
C ILE A 35 8.41 12.00 -12.23
N PHE A 36 7.98 11.84 -10.98
CA PHE A 36 6.84 12.54 -10.39
C PHE A 36 7.32 13.50 -9.31
N ASN A 37 7.30 14.80 -9.62
CA ASN A 37 7.70 15.86 -8.69
C ASN A 37 6.54 16.47 -7.90
N GLY A 38 5.33 16.44 -8.46
CA GLY A 38 4.14 16.99 -7.83
C GLY A 38 3.49 16.02 -6.83
N ALA A 39 2.62 16.55 -5.97
CA ALA A 39 1.78 15.74 -5.11
C ALA A 39 0.67 15.05 -5.92
N ILE A 40 0.37 13.80 -5.57
CA ILE A 40 -0.66 12.97 -6.20
C ILE A 40 -1.57 12.44 -5.09
N ALA A 41 -2.88 12.60 -5.22
CA ALA A 41 -3.84 12.15 -4.23
C ALA A 41 -4.97 11.34 -4.87
N GLY A 42 -5.36 10.25 -4.22
CA GLY A 42 -6.54 9.47 -4.57
C GLY A 42 -7.81 10.20 -4.15
N GLY A 43 -8.92 9.92 -4.82
CA GLY A 43 -10.22 10.48 -4.46
C GLY A 43 -10.67 9.99 -3.08
N HIS A 44 -11.32 10.83 -2.30
CA HIS A 44 -11.91 10.43 -1.01
C HIS A 44 -13.21 9.64 -1.23
N GLY A 45 -13.51 8.74 -0.29
CA GLY A 45 -14.80 8.09 -0.23
C GLY A 45 -15.92 9.07 0.14
N GLY A 46 -17.10 8.88 -0.46
CA GLY A 46 -18.29 9.65 -0.16
C GLY A 46 -18.88 9.29 1.21
N GLY A 47 -19.50 10.26 1.86
CA GLY A 47 -20.26 10.02 3.09
C GLY A 47 -21.55 9.26 2.82
N ALA A 48 -21.99 8.49 3.80
CA ALA A 48 -23.26 7.78 3.76
C ALA A 48 -24.41 8.58 4.36
N GLY A 49 -25.64 8.22 4.01
CA GLY A 49 -26.83 8.67 4.74
C GLY A 49 -26.96 8.02 6.12
N ALA A 50 -28.02 8.34 6.86
CA ALA A 50 -28.31 7.71 8.14
C ALA A 50 -28.41 6.19 7.98
N TYR A 51 -27.67 5.41 8.78
CA TYR A 51 -27.59 3.96 8.65
C TYR A 51 -27.01 3.44 7.31
N GLY A 52 -26.09 4.18 6.70
CA GLY A 52 -25.36 3.76 5.50
C GLY A 52 -23.87 3.57 5.74
N LEU A 53 -23.23 2.75 4.90
CA LEU A 53 -21.78 2.52 4.92
C LEU A 53 -21.01 3.64 4.22
N GLY A 54 -19.90 4.09 4.81
CA GLY A 54 -19.00 5.06 4.19
C GLY A 54 -18.31 4.47 2.94
N GLY A 55 -18.10 5.29 1.92
CA GLY A 55 -17.42 4.86 0.69
C GLY A 55 -15.92 4.65 0.91
N GLY A 56 -15.28 3.73 0.20
CA GLY A 56 -13.83 3.52 0.30
C GLY A 56 -13.03 4.66 -0.35
N GLY A 57 -11.84 4.95 0.17
CA GLY A 57 -10.87 5.85 -0.45
C GLY A 57 -10.22 5.26 -1.70
N GLY A 58 -9.79 6.13 -2.61
CA GLY A 58 -9.19 5.76 -3.90
C GLY A 58 -7.66 5.64 -3.87
N ILE A 59 -7.09 5.16 -4.98
CA ILE A 59 -5.64 4.99 -5.11
C ILE A 59 -4.98 6.32 -5.46
N GLY A 60 -3.87 6.68 -4.82
CA GLY A 60 -3.09 7.86 -5.19
C GLY A 60 -2.52 7.74 -6.60
N LEU A 61 -1.52 6.87 -6.75
CA LEU A 61 -0.87 6.58 -8.03
C LEU A 61 -0.96 5.09 -8.34
N SER A 62 -1.45 4.75 -9.53
CA SER A 62 -1.46 3.39 -10.05
C SER A 62 -0.51 3.27 -11.23
N ILE A 63 0.43 2.34 -11.13
CA ILE A 63 1.39 1.98 -12.17
C ILE A 63 1.15 0.52 -12.52
N ALA A 64 0.78 0.26 -13.78
CA ALA A 64 0.63 -1.10 -14.28
C ALA A 64 1.38 -1.27 -15.59
N THR A 65 2.38 -2.15 -15.60
CA THR A 65 3.25 -2.39 -16.75
C THR A 65 3.26 -3.87 -17.14
N SER A 66 3.34 -4.09 -18.45
CA SER A 66 3.59 -5.37 -19.09
C SER A 66 4.77 -5.30 -20.07
N ALA A 67 5.49 -4.18 -20.12
CA ALA A 67 6.56 -3.93 -21.08
C ALA A 67 7.83 -4.74 -20.75
N SER A 68 8.49 -5.27 -21.77
CA SER A 68 9.66 -6.15 -21.69
C SER A 68 11.00 -5.39 -21.57
N GLY A 69 11.05 -4.27 -20.86
CA GLY A 69 12.25 -3.44 -20.73
C GLY A 69 12.36 -2.78 -19.36
N SER A 70 13.59 -2.44 -18.94
CA SER A 70 13.85 -1.87 -17.60
C SER A 70 13.13 -0.53 -17.46
N THR A 71 12.16 -0.49 -16.56
CA THR A 71 11.33 0.70 -16.36
C THR A 71 11.59 1.21 -14.96
N GLN A 72 11.96 2.49 -14.86
CA GLN A 72 12.20 3.16 -13.59
C GLN A 72 11.18 4.27 -13.37
N PHE A 73 10.66 4.34 -12.17
CA PHE A 73 9.88 5.47 -11.67
C PHE A 73 10.58 6.11 -10.49
N THR A 74 10.61 7.43 -10.47
CA THR A 74 11.12 8.20 -9.33
C THR A 74 10.00 9.06 -8.76
N ILE A 75 9.67 8.82 -7.49
CA ILE A 75 8.64 9.54 -6.75
C ILE A 75 9.35 10.56 -5.84
N ASN A 76 9.35 11.83 -6.23
CA ASN A 76 9.89 12.93 -5.43
C ASN A 76 8.79 13.65 -4.64
N GLY A 77 7.58 13.77 -5.22
CA GLY A 77 6.42 14.35 -4.57
C GLY A 77 5.71 13.38 -3.62
N ALA A 78 4.75 13.90 -2.86
CA ALA A 78 3.89 13.07 -2.00
C ALA A 78 2.89 12.26 -2.84
N VAL A 79 2.66 11.01 -2.49
CA VAL A 79 1.62 10.15 -3.07
C VAL A 79 0.71 9.65 -1.95
N THR A 80 -0.55 10.05 -1.96
CA THR A 80 -1.48 9.77 -0.86
C THR A 80 -2.73 9.06 -1.37
N GLY A 81 -3.09 7.96 -0.71
CA GLY A 81 -4.38 7.29 -0.93
C GLY A 81 -5.52 8.16 -0.40
N GLY A 82 -6.69 8.05 -1.02
CA GLY A 82 -7.87 8.79 -0.54
C GLY A 82 -8.30 8.29 0.83
N THR A 83 -8.83 9.17 1.67
CA THR A 83 -9.45 8.73 2.94
C THR A 83 -10.79 8.04 2.68
N GLY A 84 -11.19 7.16 3.58
CA GLY A 84 -12.55 6.63 3.59
C GLY A 84 -13.60 7.70 3.85
N GLY A 85 -14.83 7.42 3.45
CA GLY A 85 -16.00 8.26 3.68
C GLY A 85 -16.64 8.02 5.03
N THR A 86 -17.42 9.00 5.50
CA THR A 86 -18.09 8.93 6.80
C THR A 86 -19.22 7.89 6.82
N ALA A 87 -19.32 7.11 7.90
CA ALA A 87 -20.45 6.21 8.15
C ALA A 87 -21.70 6.94 8.65
N GLY A 88 -22.86 6.32 8.44
CA GLY A 88 -24.06 6.58 9.24
C GLY A 88 -23.94 6.03 10.67
N ALA A 89 -24.93 6.33 11.51
CA ALA A 89 -24.97 5.84 12.90
C ALA A 89 -25.04 4.31 12.97
N ASN A 90 -24.27 3.71 13.90
CA ASN A 90 -24.14 2.26 14.09
C ASN A 90 -23.54 1.46 12.91
N ASP A 91 -22.97 2.14 11.91
CA ASP A 91 -22.40 1.50 10.71
C ASP A 91 -20.87 1.68 10.61
N TYR A 92 -20.29 1.10 9.55
CA TYR A 92 -18.85 1.14 9.28
C TYR A 92 -18.45 2.36 8.46
N GLY A 93 -17.36 3.01 8.87
CA GLY A 93 -16.66 4.01 8.05
C GLY A 93 -16.13 3.38 6.76
N GLY A 94 -15.81 4.21 5.78
CA GLY A 94 -15.13 3.75 4.58
C GLY A 94 -13.69 3.34 4.88
N SER A 95 -13.15 2.35 4.18
CA SER A 95 -11.72 2.04 4.27
C SER A 95 -10.87 3.14 3.62
N GLY A 96 -9.64 3.32 4.09
CA GLY A 96 -8.65 4.14 3.41
C GLY A 96 -8.18 3.53 2.09
N GLY A 97 -7.79 4.38 1.13
CA GLY A 97 -7.29 3.99 -0.17
C GLY A 97 -5.78 3.73 -0.20
N THR A 98 -5.28 3.02 -1.22
CA THR A 98 -3.85 2.75 -1.36
C THR A 98 -3.08 4.00 -1.78
N GLY A 99 -1.90 4.24 -1.20
CA GLY A 99 -1.01 5.32 -1.68
C GLY A 99 -0.55 5.05 -3.11
N LEU A 100 0.28 4.02 -3.25
CA LEU A 100 0.91 3.64 -4.51
C LEU A 100 0.62 2.17 -4.85
N SER A 101 0.04 1.91 -6.01
CA SER A 101 -0.18 0.56 -6.54
C SER A 101 0.76 0.31 -7.72
N VAL A 102 1.58 -0.73 -7.63
CA VAL A 102 2.60 -1.06 -8.64
C VAL A 102 2.48 -2.53 -9.03
N LEU A 103 1.93 -2.77 -10.22
CA LEU A 103 1.63 -4.09 -10.71
C LEU A 103 2.44 -4.38 -11.98
N ASN A 104 3.49 -5.17 -11.86
CA ASN A 104 4.26 -5.67 -12.99
C ASN A 104 3.86 -7.11 -13.33
N THR A 105 3.28 -7.29 -14.52
CA THR A 105 2.90 -8.61 -15.04
C THR A 105 3.98 -9.24 -15.92
N ALA A 106 5.02 -8.48 -16.29
CA ALA A 106 6.18 -9.03 -16.99
C ALA A 106 7.09 -9.75 -15.98
N ALA A 107 7.01 -11.09 -15.98
CA ALA A 107 7.63 -11.96 -14.98
C ALA A 107 9.17 -11.96 -14.92
N LYS A 108 9.88 -11.17 -15.74
CA LYS A 108 11.36 -11.20 -15.80
C LYS A 108 12.02 -9.82 -15.84
N GLU A 109 11.25 -8.74 -15.71
CA GLU A 109 11.76 -7.39 -15.93
C GLU A 109 11.88 -6.60 -14.63
N GLN A 110 12.94 -5.80 -14.54
CA GLN A 110 13.22 -4.95 -13.39
C GLN A 110 12.37 -3.68 -13.48
N LEU A 111 11.16 -3.73 -12.89
CA LEU A 111 10.42 -2.51 -12.56
C LEU A 111 10.99 -1.95 -11.26
N THR A 112 11.65 -0.80 -11.34
CA THR A 112 12.25 -0.12 -10.20
C THR A 112 11.46 1.11 -9.82
N ILE A 113 11.14 1.27 -8.54
CA ILE A 113 10.49 2.45 -7.99
C ILE A 113 11.43 3.08 -6.96
N ASN A 114 11.95 4.26 -7.25
CA ASN A 114 12.70 5.07 -6.30
C ASN A 114 11.73 5.95 -5.51
N ILE A 115 11.69 5.79 -4.20
CA ILE A 115 10.87 6.59 -3.29
C ILE A 115 11.76 7.61 -2.59
N ASN A 116 11.69 8.86 -3.05
CA ASN A 116 12.38 10.00 -2.43
C ASN A 116 11.42 10.91 -1.66
N GLY A 117 10.12 10.85 -1.96
CA GLY A 117 9.04 11.54 -1.25
C GLY A 117 8.25 10.60 -0.33
N ALA A 118 7.16 11.11 0.25
CA ALA A 118 6.27 10.34 1.10
C ALA A 118 5.22 9.58 0.28
N VAL A 119 5.07 8.28 0.54
CA VAL A 119 3.94 7.48 0.07
C VAL A 119 3.09 7.11 1.27
N THR A 120 1.80 7.41 1.24
CA THR A 120 0.92 7.20 2.39
C THR A 120 -0.40 6.59 1.96
N GLY A 121 -0.80 5.50 2.59
CA GLY A 121 -2.16 4.98 2.47
C GLY A 121 -3.15 5.96 3.11
N GLY A 122 -4.36 6.04 2.58
CA GLY A 122 -5.40 6.90 3.14
C GLY A 122 -5.89 6.37 4.49
N ASP A 123 -6.38 7.26 5.35
CA ASP A 123 -6.99 6.86 6.61
C ASP A 123 -8.41 6.32 6.39
N ALA A 124 -8.87 5.51 7.35
CA ALA A 124 -10.27 5.13 7.43
C ALA A 124 -11.17 6.35 7.59
N GLY A 125 -12.39 6.24 7.08
CA GLY A 125 -13.39 7.28 7.18
C GLY A 125 -13.86 7.45 8.63
N PRO A 126 -14.24 8.69 9.03
CA PRO A 126 -14.77 8.93 10.36
C PRO A 126 -16.07 8.16 10.58
N VAL A 127 -16.37 7.89 11.84
CA VAL A 127 -17.63 7.26 12.22
C VAL A 127 -18.50 8.22 13.02
N ALA A 128 -19.80 8.13 12.78
CA ALA A 128 -20.80 8.74 13.65
C ALA A 128 -20.89 8.00 15.00
N VAL A 129 -21.76 8.47 15.89
CA VAL A 129 -21.97 7.88 17.22
C VAL A 129 -22.23 6.37 17.13
N ASN A 130 -21.51 5.58 17.94
CA ASN A 130 -21.53 4.10 17.97
C ASN A 130 -21.15 3.37 16.67
N GLY A 131 -20.56 4.06 15.68
CA GLY A 131 -20.06 3.44 14.45
C GLY A 131 -18.68 2.78 14.61
N HIS A 132 -18.32 1.92 13.67
CA HIS A 132 -17.06 1.17 13.67
C HIS A 132 -16.10 1.72 12.61
N LEU A 133 -14.88 2.08 13.02
CA LEU A 133 -13.87 2.53 12.05
C LEU A 133 -13.51 1.36 11.12
N ALA A 134 -13.27 1.65 9.85
CA ALA A 134 -12.71 0.66 8.93
C ALA A 134 -11.18 0.60 9.03
N GLY A 135 -10.55 -0.22 8.20
CA GLY A 135 -9.10 -0.25 8.06
C GLY A 135 -8.55 0.97 7.32
N GLY A 136 -7.33 1.37 7.66
CA GLY A 136 -6.55 2.30 6.85
C GLY A 136 -6.06 1.62 5.56
N GLY A 137 -5.68 2.43 4.59
CA GLY A 137 -5.15 1.97 3.31
C GLY A 137 -3.67 1.58 3.41
N VAL A 138 -3.24 0.68 2.53
CA VAL A 138 -1.81 0.30 2.43
C VAL A 138 -1.02 1.44 1.80
N GLY A 139 0.21 1.69 2.28
CA GLY A 139 1.11 2.65 1.67
C GLY A 139 1.45 2.28 0.22
N LEU A 140 2.06 1.11 0.03
CA LEU A 140 2.44 0.57 -1.27
C LEU A 140 1.92 -0.86 -1.45
N VAL A 141 1.25 -1.13 -2.57
CA VAL A 141 0.92 -2.49 -3.03
C VAL A 141 1.81 -2.83 -4.22
N GLY A 142 2.59 -3.90 -4.11
CA GLY A 142 3.62 -4.27 -5.09
C GLY A 142 3.46 -5.68 -5.66
N LYS A 143 3.81 -5.85 -6.93
CA LYS A 143 3.99 -7.14 -7.60
C LYS A 143 5.14 -7.07 -8.60
N ASN A 144 6.12 -7.97 -8.47
CA ASN A 144 7.34 -8.06 -9.30
C ASN A 144 8.05 -6.70 -9.43
N VAL A 145 8.31 -6.07 -8.28
CA VAL A 145 8.84 -4.71 -8.20
C VAL A 145 10.06 -4.66 -7.29
N THR A 146 11.07 -3.89 -7.70
CA THR A 146 12.15 -3.42 -6.83
C THR A 146 11.79 -2.04 -6.30
N VAL A 147 11.63 -1.90 -4.99
CA VAL A 147 11.42 -0.62 -4.32
C VAL A 147 12.75 -0.17 -3.73
N VAL A 148 13.18 1.05 -4.07
CA VAL A 148 14.39 1.67 -3.55
C VAL A 148 13.98 2.80 -2.62
N MET A 149 14.33 2.67 -1.34
CA MET A 149 14.09 3.69 -0.33
C MET A 149 15.20 4.74 -0.42
N GLY A 150 14.91 5.90 -1.00
CA GLY A 150 15.84 7.03 -1.05
C GLY A 150 15.99 7.71 0.30
N ALA A 151 17.05 8.51 0.50
CA ALA A 151 17.39 9.05 1.84
C ALA A 151 16.31 9.94 2.50
N GLY A 152 15.37 10.50 1.74
CA GLY A 152 14.25 11.30 2.24
C GLY A 152 12.87 10.65 2.04
N GLY A 153 12.84 9.42 1.53
CA GLY A 153 11.60 8.70 1.26
C GLY A 153 10.92 8.21 2.54
N SER A 154 9.62 7.97 2.45
CA SER A 154 8.91 7.20 3.47
C SER A 154 7.73 6.46 2.84
N ILE A 155 7.37 5.32 3.41
CA ILE A 155 6.13 4.62 3.06
C ILE A 155 5.36 4.33 4.34
N SER A 156 4.12 4.82 4.41
CA SER A 156 3.25 4.65 5.58
C SER A 156 1.94 4.01 5.18
N GLY A 157 1.46 3.04 5.97
CA GLY A 157 0.05 2.69 5.98
C GLY A 157 -0.78 3.85 6.55
N GLY A 158 -2.04 3.92 6.15
CA GLY A 158 -3.03 4.80 6.77
C GLY A 158 -3.54 4.23 8.10
N PHE A 159 -4.18 5.07 8.90
CA PHE A 159 -4.75 4.69 10.18
C PHE A 159 -6.20 4.21 10.05
N GLY A 160 -6.56 3.18 10.82
CA GLY A 160 -7.92 2.69 10.95
C GLY A 160 -8.19 2.02 12.30
N ALA A 161 -9.25 1.23 12.40
CA ALA A 161 -9.67 0.56 13.64
C ALA A 161 -8.60 -0.34 14.26
N SER A 162 -7.78 -0.99 13.44
CA SER A 162 -6.70 -1.88 13.88
C SER A 162 -5.37 -1.14 14.08
N GLY A 163 -5.38 0.20 14.10
CA GLY A 163 -4.17 1.03 14.12
C GLY A 163 -3.66 1.31 12.71
N GLN A 164 -2.34 1.42 12.57
CA GLN A 164 -1.70 1.70 11.28
C GLN A 164 -1.71 0.45 10.40
N ALA A 165 -2.17 0.60 9.14
CA ALA A 165 -2.14 -0.44 8.13
C ALA A 165 -0.70 -0.78 7.70
N ASN A 166 -0.55 -1.79 6.84
CA ASN A 166 0.76 -2.13 6.30
C ASN A 166 1.35 -0.95 5.50
N ALA A 167 2.64 -0.69 5.71
CA ALA A 167 3.40 0.19 4.84
C ALA A 167 3.47 -0.41 3.45
N ILE A 168 3.76 -1.72 3.36
CA ILE A 168 3.92 -2.42 2.09
C ILE A 168 3.17 -3.75 2.10
N GLU A 169 2.47 -4.04 1.01
CA GLU A 169 1.92 -5.35 0.71
C GLU A 169 2.40 -5.87 -0.64
N PHE A 170 3.15 -6.97 -0.62
CA PHE A 170 3.53 -7.71 -1.82
C PHE A 170 2.53 -8.84 -2.07
N ILE A 171 1.65 -8.63 -3.05
CA ILE A 171 0.50 -9.52 -3.30
C ILE A 171 0.85 -10.74 -4.17
N SER A 172 1.97 -10.71 -4.89
CA SER A 172 2.51 -11.85 -5.66
C SER A 172 3.88 -11.48 -6.23
N GLY A 173 4.62 -12.48 -6.71
CA GLY A 173 5.80 -12.27 -7.55
C GLY A 173 7.09 -12.83 -6.96
N SER A 174 7.88 -13.49 -7.79
CA SER A 174 9.15 -14.10 -7.40
C SER A 174 10.31 -13.11 -7.33
N PHE A 175 10.07 -11.82 -7.59
CA PHE A 175 11.09 -10.78 -7.75
C PHE A 175 10.79 -9.50 -6.97
N ASN A 176 10.04 -9.58 -5.87
CA ASN A 176 9.87 -8.41 -5.03
C ASN A 176 11.16 -8.13 -4.28
N ALA A 177 11.67 -6.91 -4.38
CA ALA A 177 12.87 -6.49 -3.67
C ALA A 177 12.63 -5.15 -2.98
N LEU A 178 13.20 -5.00 -1.80
CA LEU A 178 13.20 -3.75 -1.04
C LEU A 178 14.65 -3.39 -0.70
N LEU A 179 15.15 -2.35 -1.36
CA LEU A 179 16.49 -1.82 -1.18
C LEU A 179 16.47 -0.68 -0.18
N PHE A 180 17.12 -0.87 0.95
CA PHE A 180 17.35 0.17 1.95
C PHE A 180 18.67 0.87 1.68
N THR A 181 18.65 2.20 1.65
CA THR A 181 19.88 3.02 1.52
C THR A 181 20.31 3.66 2.85
N GLY A 182 19.47 3.55 3.88
CA GLY A 182 19.68 4.16 5.20
C GLY A 182 19.80 3.13 6.33
N ALA A 183 20.08 3.65 7.52
CA ALA A 183 20.25 2.85 8.73
C ALA A 183 18.92 2.33 9.32
N THR A 184 17.78 2.85 8.88
CA THR A 184 16.43 2.43 9.28
C THR A 184 15.54 2.25 8.06
N SER A 185 14.44 1.49 8.21
CA SER A 185 13.56 1.08 7.10
C SER A 185 12.83 2.22 6.39
N GLN A 186 12.61 3.36 7.09
CA GLN A 186 11.76 4.48 6.64
C GLN A 186 10.29 4.07 6.40
N LEU A 187 9.86 2.95 6.98
CA LEU A 187 8.52 2.41 6.84
C LEU A 187 7.70 2.60 8.12
N HIS A 188 6.45 2.99 7.96
CA HIS A 188 5.50 3.13 9.06
C HIS A 188 4.32 2.18 8.83
N GLY A 189 4.33 1.06 9.55
CA GLY A 189 3.39 -0.05 9.38
C GLY A 189 4.10 -1.36 9.08
N GLY A 190 3.33 -2.46 8.96
CA GLY A 190 3.88 -3.78 8.64
C GLY A 190 4.33 -3.93 7.18
N ILE A 191 5.06 -5.03 6.92
CA ILE A 191 5.33 -5.54 5.58
C ILE A 191 4.60 -6.88 5.45
N SER A 192 3.72 -7.01 4.46
CA SER A 192 3.04 -8.26 4.17
C SER A 192 3.54 -8.87 2.87
N VAL A 193 3.84 -10.17 2.88
CA VAL A 193 4.33 -10.93 1.72
C VAL A 193 3.43 -12.14 1.52
N ASN A 194 2.51 -12.03 0.56
CA ASN A 194 1.46 -13.02 0.34
C ASN A 194 1.58 -13.70 -1.03
N ASN A 195 1.41 -15.02 -1.03
CA ASN A 195 1.22 -15.87 -2.19
C ASN A 195 -0.27 -15.84 -2.55
N VAL A 196 -0.69 -14.94 -3.44
CA VAL A 196 -2.08 -14.93 -3.91
C VAL A 196 -2.30 -15.89 -5.07
N SER A 197 -1.36 -15.95 -6.02
CA SER A 197 -1.46 -16.80 -7.23
C SER A 197 -0.15 -17.50 -7.61
N THR A 198 0.99 -16.99 -7.16
CA THR A 198 2.32 -17.57 -7.34
C THR A 198 3.08 -17.43 -6.03
N PRO A 199 4.14 -18.23 -5.80
CA PRO A 199 5.08 -17.94 -4.73
C PRO A 199 5.53 -16.48 -4.81
N SER A 200 5.51 -15.83 -3.66
CA SER A 200 5.97 -14.46 -3.44
C SER A 200 7.26 -14.55 -2.64
N THR A 201 8.30 -13.92 -3.14
CA THR A 201 9.57 -13.77 -2.43
C THR A 201 9.86 -12.30 -2.29
N LEU A 202 10.17 -11.87 -1.06
CA LEU A 202 10.69 -10.54 -0.77
C LEU A 202 12.17 -10.66 -0.46
N THR A 203 13.01 -10.06 -1.30
CA THR A 203 14.43 -9.90 -1.02
C THR A 203 14.68 -8.52 -0.41
N LEU A 204 15.16 -8.52 0.84
CA LEU A 204 15.66 -7.31 1.48
C LEU A 204 17.11 -7.08 1.05
N VAL A 205 17.40 -5.91 0.50
CA VAL A 205 18.71 -5.57 -0.05
C VAL A 205 19.28 -4.39 0.73
N THR A 206 20.55 -4.48 1.14
CA THR A 206 21.26 -3.35 1.75
C THR A 206 22.78 -3.57 1.71
N ASP A 207 23.52 -2.48 1.48
CA ASP A 207 24.99 -2.42 1.61
C ASP A 207 25.43 -1.66 2.87
N VAL A 208 24.48 -1.28 3.72
CA VAL A 208 24.70 -0.65 5.03
C VAL A 208 24.03 -1.47 6.12
N ASN A 209 24.34 -1.18 7.39
CA ASN A 209 23.61 -1.80 8.49
C ASN A 209 22.24 -1.12 8.64
N THR A 210 21.17 -1.88 8.43
CA THR A 210 19.79 -1.39 8.46
C THR A 210 18.99 -2.11 9.54
N VAL A 211 18.34 -1.34 10.41
CA VAL A 211 17.31 -1.83 11.33
C VAL A 211 15.95 -1.80 10.61
N VAL A 212 15.26 -2.93 10.62
CA VAL A 212 13.87 -3.05 10.16
C VAL A 212 13.02 -3.36 11.38
N ASP A 213 12.35 -2.33 11.87
CA ASP A 213 11.45 -2.33 13.03
C ASP A 213 9.99 -2.57 12.64
N ASN A 214 9.77 -3.13 11.45
CA ASN A 214 8.47 -3.47 10.93
C ASN A 214 8.24 -4.98 11.09
N VAL A 215 7.02 -5.36 11.49
CA VAL A 215 6.59 -6.76 11.45
C VAL A 215 6.51 -7.21 9.99
N ILE A 216 7.23 -8.27 9.65
CA ILE A 216 7.12 -8.98 8.37
C ILE A 216 6.20 -10.18 8.56
N SER A 217 5.14 -10.25 7.76
CA SER A 217 4.08 -11.27 7.87
C SER A 217 3.71 -11.87 6.51
N GLY A 218 2.97 -12.98 6.53
CA GLY A 218 2.40 -13.62 5.33
C GLY A 218 2.89 -15.03 5.10
N ASN A 219 2.73 -15.52 3.88
CA ASN A 219 3.11 -16.89 3.49
C ASN A 219 4.16 -16.94 2.37
N GLY A 220 4.71 -15.79 1.98
CA GLY A 220 5.87 -15.70 1.09
C GLY A 220 7.20 -15.94 1.81
N SER A 221 8.26 -16.11 1.03
CA SER A 221 9.62 -16.30 1.53
C SER A 221 10.38 -14.98 1.64
N ILE A 222 11.32 -14.90 2.57
CA ILE A 222 12.16 -13.72 2.79
C ILE A 222 13.61 -14.04 2.42
N GLY A 223 14.26 -13.15 1.67
CA GLY A 223 15.67 -13.23 1.31
C GLY A 223 16.46 -12.04 1.83
N LYS A 224 17.77 -12.21 2.06
CA LYS A 224 18.73 -11.11 2.27
C LYS A 224 19.73 -11.09 1.12
N MET A 225 20.06 -9.90 0.63
CA MET A 225 21.16 -9.66 -0.31
C MET A 225 21.92 -8.37 0.01
N GLY A 226 23.12 -8.22 -0.53
CA GLY A 226 24.00 -7.07 -0.31
C GLY A 226 24.95 -7.25 0.89
N ALA A 227 25.97 -6.40 0.97
CA ALA A 227 27.07 -6.55 1.93
C ALA A 227 26.71 -6.12 3.37
N GLY A 228 25.64 -5.34 3.53
CA GLY A 228 25.21 -4.80 4.82
C GLY A 228 24.46 -5.81 5.70
N THR A 229 24.27 -5.47 6.98
CA THR A 229 23.48 -6.27 7.92
C THR A 229 22.01 -5.82 7.93
N ILE A 230 21.07 -6.75 8.03
CA ILE A 230 19.67 -6.45 8.40
C ILE A 230 19.40 -6.97 9.79
N THR A 231 18.93 -6.09 10.66
CA THR A 231 18.45 -6.44 12.01
C THR A 231 16.94 -6.29 12.03
N LEU A 232 16.23 -7.41 12.15
CA LEU A 232 14.78 -7.42 12.39
C LEU A 232 14.55 -7.34 13.90
N THR A 233 13.85 -6.32 14.40
CA THR A 233 13.64 -6.14 15.85
C THR A 233 12.28 -6.63 16.32
N GLU A 234 11.31 -6.73 15.41
CA GLU A 234 9.95 -7.16 15.72
C GLU A 234 9.74 -8.67 15.59
N ALA A 235 8.64 -9.16 16.18
CA ALA A 235 8.20 -10.54 16.05
C ALA A 235 7.60 -10.79 14.66
N ASN A 236 8.41 -11.37 13.77
CA ASN A 236 7.99 -11.72 12.41
C ASN A 236 7.17 -13.01 12.37
N SER A 237 6.17 -13.07 11.49
CA SER A 237 5.20 -14.16 11.40
C SER A 237 5.05 -14.76 10.00
N TYR A 238 6.01 -14.49 9.11
CA TYR A 238 6.04 -15.13 7.79
C TYR A 238 6.27 -16.64 7.92
N THR A 239 5.58 -17.43 7.10
CA THR A 239 5.50 -18.90 7.30
C THR A 239 6.32 -19.73 6.31
N SER A 240 6.90 -19.10 5.28
CA SER A 240 7.78 -19.78 4.31
C SER A 240 9.26 -19.70 4.73
N GLY A 241 10.17 -20.02 3.82
CA GLY A 241 11.62 -20.03 4.06
C GLY A 241 12.25 -18.65 4.24
N THR A 242 13.42 -18.65 4.89
CA THR A 242 14.38 -17.54 4.92
C THR A 242 15.62 -17.93 4.13
N PHE A 243 16.10 -17.05 3.24
CA PHE A 243 17.30 -17.23 2.44
C PHE A 243 18.30 -16.09 2.71
N ILE A 244 19.59 -16.40 2.75
CA ILE A 244 20.69 -15.45 3.00
C ILE A 244 21.77 -15.65 1.94
#